data_AF-A0A1I7LED3-F1
#
_entry.id   AF-A0A1I7LED3-F1
#
_cell.length_a   1.000
_cell.length_b   1.000
_cell.length_c   1.000
_cell.angle_alpha   90.00
_cell.angle_beta   90.00
_cell.angle_gamma   90.00
#
_symmetry.space_group_name_H-M   'P 1'
#
loop_
_entity.id
_entity.type
_entity.pdbx_description
1 polymer ?
#
loop_
_entity_poly.entity_id
_entity_poly.type
_entity_poly.pdbx_seq_one_letter_code
_entity_poly.pdbx_strand_id
1 'polypeptide(L)'
;MKWLSELSDDTLLITGQNTLETAEFIRQMIVDSVSAEKYKPLYIAEERTWRPSARKMLDDYIDSVTEDLYDEAVERLSEAMTPEMIAAVQYILDKAFGAIGYYEAGEEIFVDIVPSERSVRGMEQQRKCLYCDSTEIASGNDEHGWVCWDCLSECEPIEGGDGE
;
A
#
# COMPACT_ATOMS: atom_id res chain seq x y z
N MET A 1 10.06 -7.58 18.34
CA MET A 1 9.04 -8.20 17.48
C MET A 1 7.69 -8.00 18.14
N LYS A 2 6.79 -7.27 17.47
CA LYS A 2 5.50 -6.83 18.01
C LYS A 2 4.34 -7.29 17.12
N TRP A 3 3.19 -7.50 17.73
CA TRP A 3 1.96 -7.91 17.04
C TRP A 3 1.01 -6.72 16.89
N LEU A 4 0.24 -6.69 15.80
CA LEU A 4 -0.71 -5.61 15.53
C LEU A 4 -1.78 -5.49 16.63
N SER A 5 -2.23 -6.60 17.23
CA SER A 5 -3.20 -6.59 18.33
C SER A 5 -2.68 -5.94 19.63
N GLU A 6 -1.36 -5.88 19.83
CA GLU A 6 -0.73 -5.38 21.06
C GLU A 6 -0.42 -3.87 21.00
N LEU A 7 -0.52 -3.25 19.82
CA LEU A 7 -0.23 -1.83 19.64
C LEU A 7 -1.38 -0.95 20.11
N SER A 8 -1.06 0.21 20.71
CA SER A 8 -2.08 1.21 21.04
C SER A 8 -2.81 1.67 19.79
N ASP A 9 -4.09 2.04 19.93
CA ASP A 9 -4.93 2.55 18.85
C ASP A 9 -4.27 3.70 18.06
N ASP A 10 -3.63 4.64 18.77
CA ASP A 10 -2.97 5.81 18.19
C ASP A 10 -1.58 5.52 17.59
N THR A 11 -1.07 4.28 17.65
CA THR A 11 0.23 3.96 17.06
C THR A 11 0.15 4.15 15.55
N LEU A 12 1.02 5.00 14.99
CA LEU A 12 1.11 5.21 13.56
C LEU A 12 1.91 4.09 12.90
N LEU A 13 1.40 3.60 11.77
CA LEU A 13 1.94 2.50 11.00
C LEU A 13 2.12 2.91 9.54
N ILE A 14 3.19 2.41 8.93
CA ILE A 14 3.43 2.53 7.49
C ILE A 14 3.11 1.18 6.83
N THR A 15 2.23 1.21 5.83
CA THR A 15 1.88 0.02 5.05
C THR A 15 2.89 -0.24 3.92
N GLY A 16 2.84 -1.43 3.33
CA GLY A 16 3.62 -1.74 2.12
C GLY A 16 3.37 -0.80 0.92
N GLN A 17 2.30 -0.01 0.95
CA GLN A 17 1.99 1.02 -0.06
C GLN A 17 2.50 2.42 0.33
N ASN A 18 3.29 2.52 1.40
CA ASN A 18 3.82 3.77 1.95
C ASN A 18 2.72 4.76 2.39
N THR A 19 1.59 4.23 2.90
CA THR A 19 0.53 5.03 3.52
C THR A 19 0.69 5.04 5.03
N LEU A 20 0.37 6.17 5.67
CA LEU A 20 0.44 6.35 7.12
C LEU A 20 -0.96 6.23 7.72
N GLU A 21 -1.18 5.25 8.58
CA GLU A 21 -2.48 4.99 9.20
C GLU A 21 -2.32 4.63 10.68
N THR A 22 -3.38 4.75 11.46
CA THR A 22 -3.37 4.29 12.86
C THR A 22 -3.53 2.77 12.95
N ALA A 23 -3.01 2.18 14.02
CA ALA A 23 -3.19 0.77 14.29
C ALA A 23 -4.69 0.40 14.40
N GLU A 24 -5.50 1.25 15.03
CA GLU A 24 -6.96 1.08 15.09
C GLU A 24 -7.58 0.95 13.70
N PHE A 25 -7.25 1.87 12.78
CA PHE A 25 -7.81 1.85 11.42
C PHE A 25 -7.43 0.56 10.68
N ILE A 26 -6.16 0.17 10.75
CA ILE A 26 -5.69 -1.06 10.09
C ILE A 26 -6.38 -2.29 10.67
N ARG A 27 -6.55 -2.36 12.00
CA ARG A 27 -7.28 -3.47 12.65
C ARG A 27 -8.71 -3.57 12.14
N GLN A 28 -9.44 -2.44 12.10
CA GLN A 28 -10.81 -2.40 11.61
C GLN A 28 -10.90 -2.84 10.13
N MET A 29 -10.00 -2.32 9.29
CA MET A 29 -9.95 -2.68 7.88
C MET A 29 -9.67 -4.16 7.65
N ILE A 30 -8.83 -4.81 8.47
CA ILE A 30 -8.58 -6.25 8.39
C ILE A 30 -9.83 -7.04 8.78
N VAL A 31 -10.51 -6.62 9.86
CA VAL A 31 -11.74 -7.27 10.34
C VAL A 31 -12.86 -7.20 9.29
N ASP A 32 -12.96 -6.08 8.57
CA ASP A 32 -13.99 -5.84 7.54
C ASP A 32 -13.60 -6.38 6.14
N SER A 33 -12.32 -6.63 5.90
CA SER A 33 -11.78 -7.18 4.64
C SER A 33 -11.98 -8.69 4.55
N VAL A 34 -11.65 -9.27 3.38
CA VAL A 34 -11.55 -10.72 3.16
C VAL A 34 -10.11 -11.21 3.35
N SER A 35 -9.12 -10.31 3.35
CA SER A 35 -7.69 -10.66 3.50
C SER A 35 -6.88 -9.60 4.24
N ALA A 36 -6.08 -10.06 5.20
CA ALA A 36 -5.07 -9.29 5.91
C ALA A 36 -3.80 -9.05 5.09
N GLU A 37 -3.56 -9.86 4.04
CA GLU A 37 -2.33 -9.83 3.25
C GLU A 37 -2.15 -8.53 2.48
N LYS A 38 -3.27 -7.87 2.13
CA LYS A 38 -3.28 -6.57 1.46
C LYS A 38 -2.52 -5.49 2.25
N TYR A 39 -2.45 -5.63 3.57
CA TYR A 39 -1.86 -4.63 4.45
C TYR A 39 -0.41 -4.95 4.83
N LYS A 40 0.11 -6.13 4.47
CA LYS A 40 1.49 -6.50 4.74
C LYS A 40 2.43 -6.00 3.63
N PRO A 41 3.70 -5.70 3.96
CA PRO A 41 4.25 -5.59 5.31
C PRO A 41 3.75 -4.34 6.06
N LEU A 42 3.82 -4.36 7.40
CA LEU A 42 3.50 -3.22 8.27
C LEU A 42 4.72 -2.85 9.10
N TYR A 43 4.96 -1.56 9.26
CA TYR A 43 6.07 -1.02 10.06
C TYR A 43 5.56 0.02 11.04
N ILE A 44 6.18 0.12 12.22
CA ILE A 44 5.96 1.27 13.11
C ILE A 44 6.53 2.52 12.42
N ALA A 45 5.72 3.57 12.35
CA ALA A 45 6.13 4.86 11.81
C ALA A 45 7.05 5.56 12.81
N GLU A 46 8.31 5.79 12.44
CA GLU A 46 9.25 6.59 13.23
C GLU A 46 9.24 8.03 12.72
N GLU A 47 8.94 8.98 13.61
CA GLU A 47 9.05 10.39 13.27
C GLU A 47 10.52 10.77 13.08
N ARG A 48 10.80 11.40 11.95
CA ARG A 48 12.11 11.95 11.60
C ARG A 48 11.97 13.40 11.22
N THR A 49 13.08 14.11 11.35
CA THR A 49 13.19 15.49 10.87
C THR A 49 14.23 15.52 9.78
N TRP A 50 13.80 15.80 8.56
CA TRP A 50 14.70 16.10 7.46
C TRP A 50 15.16 17.55 7.58
N ARG A 51 16.45 17.77 7.30
CA ARG A 51 17.05 19.09 7.16
C ARG A 51 17.95 19.11 5.93
N PRO A 52 17.96 20.20 5.16
CA PRO A 52 18.88 20.33 4.05
C PRO A 52 20.33 20.40 4.57
N SER A 53 21.24 19.78 3.83
CA SER A 53 22.68 19.88 4.08
C SER A 53 23.37 20.33 2.80
N ALA A 54 23.85 21.57 2.79
CA ALA A 54 24.60 22.14 1.68
C ALA A 54 25.83 21.29 1.38
N ARG A 55 26.53 20.83 2.42
CA ARG A 55 27.70 19.97 2.27
C ARG A 55 27.33 18.68 1.54
N LYS A 56 26.31 17.95 2.04
CA LYS A 56 25.88 16.69 1.43
C LYS A 56 25.44 16.89 -0.02
N MET A 57 24.65 17.92 -0.31
CA MET A 57 24.19 18.20 -1.67
C MET A 57 25.33 18.52 -2.64
N LEU A 58 26.35 19.25 -2.17
CA LEU A 58 27.52 19.56 -2.99
C LEU A 58 28.41 18.33 -3.20
N ASP A 59 28.61 17.52 -2.16
CA ASP A 59 29.33 16.24 -2.26
C ASP A 59 28.60 15.29 -3.22
N ASP A 60 27.28 15.11 -3.08
CA ASP A 60 26.42 14.30 -3.97
C ASP A 60 26.50 14.79 -5.44
N TYR A 61 26.58 16.12 -5.65
CA TYR A 61 26.74 16.70 -6.99
C TYR A 61 28.11 16.35 -7.59
N ILE A 62 29.19 16.47 -6.82
CA ILE A 62 30.54 16.11 -7.28
C ILE A 62 30.58 14.63 -7.64
N ASP A 63 30.08 13.76 -6.77
CA ASP A 63 30.01 12.32 -7.01
C ASP A 63 29.24 12.01 -8.31
N SER A 64 28.14 12.73 -8.58
CA SER A 64 27.34 12.54 -9.79
C SER A 64 28.04 12.92 -11.10
N VAL A 65 29.04 13.82 -11.04
CA VAL A 65 29.83 14.25 -12.21
C VAL A 65 31.22 13.62 -12.26
N THR A 66 31.60 12.84 -11.25
CA THR A 66 32.96 12.31 -11.11
C THR A 66 33.32 11.32 -12.20
N GLU A 67 32.37 10.56 -12.75
CA GLU A 67 32.62 9.64 -13.86
C GLU A 67 33.12 10.35 -15.14
N ASP A 68 32.77 11.62 -15.31
CA ASP A 68 33.15 12.44 -16.46
C ASP A 68 34.42 13.27 -16.22
N LEU A 69 34.96 13.21 -15.00
CA LEU A 69 36.10 14.00 -14.56
C LEU A 69 37.32 13.10 -14.34
N TYR A 70 38.51 13.63 -14.62
CA TYR A 70 39.75 12.97 -14.22
C TYR A 70 39.97 13.17 -12.71
N ASP A 71 40.63 12.23 -12.05
CA ASP A 71 40.75 12.16 -10.58
C ASP A 71 41.20 13.49 -9.93
N GLU A 72 42.17 14.19 -10.52
CA GLU A 72 42.67 15.47 -10.00
C GLU A 72 41.64 16.62 -10.07
N ALA A 73 40.63 16.51 -10.94
CA ALA A 73 39.56 17.50 -11.03
C ALA A 73 38.61 17.43 -9.83
N VAL A 74 38.40 16.24 -9.26
CA VAL A 74 37.58 16.04 -8.05
C VAL A 74 38.23 16.72 -6.86
N GLU A 75 39.54 16.55 -6.68
CA GLU A 75 40.30 17.22 -5.63
C GLU A 75 40.19 18.75 -5.73
N ARG A 76 40.36 19.30 -6.95
CA ARG A 76 40.25 20.74 -7.17
C ARG A 76 38.84 21.29 -6.96
N LEU A 77 37.80 20.53 -7.29
CA LEU A 77 36.42 20.91 -6.99
C LEU A 77 36.18 20.92 -5.47
N SER A 78 36.71 19.93 -4.76
CA SER A 78 36.65 19.89 -3.28
C SER A 78 37.37 21.09 -2.65
N GLU A 79 38.55 21.44 -3.14
CA GLU A 79 39.31 22.62 -2.68
C GLU A 79 38.62 23.95 -2.99
N ALA A 80 37.90 24.03 -4.11
CA ALA A 80 37.16 25.23 -4.49
C ALA A 80 35.95 25.50 -3.58
N MET A 81 35.43 24.49 -2.88
CA MET A 81 34.30 24.62 -1.95
C MET A 81 34.76 25.07 -0.58
N THR A 82 35.01 26.37 -0.43
CA THR A 82 35.42 26.92 0.86
C THR A 82 34.30 26.81 1.91
N PRO A 83 34.63 26.71 3.21
CA PRO A 83 33.64 26.69 4.28
C PRO A 83 32.65 27.86 4.24
N GLU A 84 33.11 29.05 3.82
CA GLU A 84 32.27 30.25 3.71
C GLU A 84 31.20 30.11 2.62
N MET A 85 31.55 29.51 1.47
CA MET A 85 30.60 29.26 0.39
C MET A 85 29.57 28.21 0.82
N ILE A 86 30.00 27.13 1.47
CA ILE A 86 29.11 26.09 2.00
C ILE A 86 28.13 26.72 3.01
N ALA A 87 28.62 27.58 3.91
CA ALA A 87 27.77 28.27 4.88
C ALA A 87 26.76 29.21 4.22
N ALA A 88 27.16 29.93 3.15
CA ALA A 88 26.25 30.78 2.40
C ALA A 88 25.13 29.98 1.71
N VAL A 89 25.46 28.84 1.10
CA VAL A 89 24.48 27.93 0.51
C VAL A 89 23.56 27.34 1.58
N GLN A 90 24.12 26.89 2.72
CA GLN A 90 23.33 26.37 3.83
C GLN A 90 22.33 27.40 4.34
N TYR A 91 22.74 28.66 4.47
CA TYR A 91 21.84 29.74 4.87
C TYR A 91 20.66 29.90 3.90
N ILE A 92 20.91 29.82 2.58
CA ILE A 92 19.84 29.88 1.57
C ILE A 92 18.88 28.70 1.74
N LEU A 93 19.41 27.49 1.92
CA LEU A 93 18.59 26.29 2.10
C LEU A 93 17.76 26.35 3.38
N ASP A 94 18.34 26.80 4.48
CA ASP A 94 17.66 26.96 5.77
C ASP A 94 16.51 27.98 5.65
N LYS A 95 16.70 29.05 4.87
CA LYS A 95 15.66 30.05 4.61
C LYS A 95 14.57 29.55 3.67
N ALA A 96 14.92 28.72 2.70
CA ALA A 96 13.98 28.22 1.71
C ALA A 96 13.12 27.06 2.24
N PHE A 97 13.73 26.10 2.92
CA PHE A 97 13.08 24.82 3.26
C PHE A 97 12.87 24.61 4.76
N GLY A 98 13.74 25.14 5.61
CA GLY A 98 13.71 24.87 7.05
C GLY A 98 13.81 23.37 7.38
N ALA A 99 13.17 22.96 8.48
CA ALA A 99 13.10 21.56 8.90
C ALA A 99 11.73 20.97 8.56
N ILE A 100 11.72 19.76 7.98
CA ILE A 100 10.49 19.07 7.58
C ILE A 100 10.36 17.79 8.41
N GLY A 101 9.27 17.66 9.16
CA GLY A 101 8.91 16.41 9.82
C GLY A 101 8.35 15.41 8.81
N TYR A 102 8.78 14.16 8.89
CA TYR A 102 8.26 13.07 8.07
C TYR A 102 8.30 11.76 8.88
N TYR A 103 7.63 10.73 8.39
CA TYR A 103 7.68 9.40 8.99
C TYR A 103 8.44 8.44 8.09
N GLU A 104 9.24 7.56 8.67
CA GLU A 104 9.91 6.46 7.97
C GLU A 104 9.56 5.11 8.59
N ALA A 105 9.77 4.04 7.82
CA ALA A 105 9.50 2.68 8.25
C ALA A 105 10.55 2.23 9.27
N GLY A 106 10.12 2.00 10.51
CA GLY A 106 10.95 1.45 11.59
C GLY A 106 10.83 -0.07 11.71
N GLU A 107 10.55 -0.56 12.92
CA GLU A 107 10.39 -1.99 13.22
C GLU A 107 9.19 -2.59 12.47
N GLU A 108 9.40 -3.72 11.77
CA GLU A 108 8.33 -4.52 11.16
C GLU A 108 7.45 -5.18 12.23
N ILE A 109 6.14 -5.18 12.01
CA ILE A 109 5.15 -5.79 12.89
C ILE A 109 4.41 -6.93 12.21
N PHE A 110 3.95 -7.88 13.01
CA PHE A 110 3.21 -9.04 12.52
C PHE A 110 1.70 -8.84 12.66
N VAL A 111 0.97 -9.29 11.65
CA VAL A 111 -0.49 -9.28 11.66
C VAL A 111 -1.00 -10.62 12.18
N ASP A 112 -1.58 -10.60 13.38
CA ASP A 112 -2.18 -11.74 14.08
C ASP A 112 -3.72 -11.73 14.06
N ILE A 113 -4.31 -10.77 13.35
CA ILE A 113 -5.76 -10.58 13.30
C ILE A 113 -6.32 -11.31 12.08
N VAL A 114 -7.40 -12.07 12.32
CA VAL A 114 -8.13 -12.82 11.30
C VAL A 114 -9.35 -11.99 10.86
N PRO A 115 -9.63 -11.88 9.55
CA PRO A 115 -10.86 -11.24 9.06
C PRO A 115 -12.13 -11.87 9.63
N SER A 116 -13.20 -11.09 9.81
CA SER A 116 -14.45 -11.62 10.38
C SER A 116 -15.22 -12.49 9.37
N GLU A 117 -15.84 -13.58 9.81
CA GLU A 117 -16.65 -14.45 8.93
C GLU A 117 -17.81 -13.72 8.22
N ARG A 118 -18.23 -12.56 8.74
CA ARG A 118 -19.27 -11.72 8.12
C ARG A 118 -18.83 -11.10 6.79
N SER A 119 -17.54 -10.79 6.60
CA SER A 119 -17.03 -10.28 5.33
C SER A 119 -16.99 -11.36 4.25
N VAL A 120 -16.79 -12.63 4.66
CA VAL A 120 -16.84 -13.80 3.76
C VAL A 120 -18.27 -14.10 3.32
N ARG A 121 -19.25 -14.02 4.22
CA ARG A 121 -20.67 -14.25 3.90
C ARG A 121 -21.38 -13.04 3.26
N GLY A 122 -20.80 -11.85 3.33
CA GLY A 122 -21.35 -10.63 2.71
C GLY A 122 -21.25 -10.58 1.18
N MET A 123 -20.39 -11.43 0.58
CA MET A 123 -20.31 -11.64 -0.87
C MET A 123 -20.84 -13.01 -1.33
N GLU A 124 -21.38 -13.84 -0.42
CA GLU A 124 -22.43 -14.77 -0.82
C GLU A 124 -23.68 -13.93 -1.11
N GLN A 125 -23.75 -13.35 -2.31
CA GLN A 125 -25.04 -13.03 -2.88
C GLN A 125 -25.82 -14.35 -2.85
N GLN A 126 -26.73 -14.49 -1.87
CA GLN A 126 -27.84 -15.43 -1.98
C GLN A 126 -28.63 -15.00 -3.22
N ARG A 127 -28.17 -15.43 -4.39
CA ARG A 127 -28.97 -15.38 -5.60
C ARG A 127 -30.03 -16.44 -5.38
N LYS A 128 -31.24 -16.01 -5.02
CA LYS A 128 -32.41 -16.86 -5.20
C LYS A 128 -32.44 -17.26 -6.67
N CYS A 129 -32.57 -18.55 -6.95
CA CYS A 129 -32.90 -18.96 -8.31
C CYS A 129 -34.19 -18.25 -8.72
N LEU A 130 -34.23 -17.76 -9.96
CA LEU A 130 -35.40 -17.09 -10.51
C LEU A 130 -36.66 -17.98 -10.51
N TYR A 131 -36.48 -19.30 -10.44
CA TYR A 131 -37.52 -20.30 -10.57
C TYR A 131 -37.75 -21.16 -9.32
N CYS A 132 -36.70 -21.37 -8.50
CA CYS A 132 -36.75 -22.20 -7.30
C CYS A 132 -36.30 -21.35 -6.10
N ASP A 133 -37.04 -21.35 -4.98
CA ASP A 133 -36.67 -20.54 -3.80
C ASP A 133 -35.43 -21.09 -3.04
N SER A 134 -34.61 -21.91 -3.71
CA SER A 134 -33.42 -22.55 -3.16
C SER A 134 -32.20 -21.63 -3.17
N THR A 135 -31.34 -21.85 -2.18
CA THR A 135 -30.10 -21.11 -1.96
C THR A 135 -28.94 -22.11 -1.99
N GLU A 136 -28.51 -22.52 -3.18
CA GLU A 136 -27.31 -23.35 -3.34
C GLU A 136 -26.16 -22.56 -3.99
N ILE A 137 -24.93 -22.98 -3.69
CA ILE A 137 -23.68 -22.31 -4.08
C ILE A 137 -23.46 -22.48 -5.59
N ALA A 138 -23.46 -21.36 -6.32
CA ALA A 138 -23.38 -21.32 -7.77
C ALA A 138 -21.96 -21.57 -8.32
N SER A 139 -21.86 -22.38 -9.38
CA SER A 139 -20.71 -22.39 -10.30
C SER A 139 -21.20 -22.16 -11.75
N GLY A 140 -21.33 -20.90 -12.16
CA GLY A 140 -21.70 -20.51 -13.53
C GLY A 140 -22.39 -19.14 -13.56
N ASN A 141 -21.97 -18.26 -14.48
CA ASN A 141 -22.47 -16.90 -14.60
C ASN A 141 -22.73 -16.61 -16.09
N ASP A 142 -23.99 -16.60 -16.50
CA ASP A 142 -24.46 -16.17 -17.82
C ASP A 142 -25.19 -14.82 -17.70
N GLU A 143 -25.18 -14.04 -18.79
CA GLU A 143 -25.64 -12.65 -18.83
C GLU A 143 -27.17 -12.48 -18.59
N HIS A 144 -27.90 -13.59 -18.37
CA HIS A 144 -29.36 -13.64 -18.31
C HIS A 144 -29.94 -14.01 -16.92
N GLY A 145 -29.11 -14.15 -15.89
CA GLY A 145 -29.55 -14.43 -14.51
C GLY A 145 -29.43 -15.90 -14.11
N TRP A 146 -29.47 -16.15 -12.79
CA TRP A 146 -29.06 -17.45 -12.22
C TRP A 146 -30.21 -18.48 -12.17
N VAL A 147 -29.92 -19.73 -12.58
CA VAL A 147 -30.83 -20.87 -12.55
C VAL A 147 -30.16 -22.06 -11.83
N CYS A 148 -30.86 -22.70 -10.89
CA CYS A 148 -30.38 -23.87 -10.14
C CYS A 148 -30.28 -25.12 -11.03
N TRP A 149 -29.38 -26.08 -10.74
CA TRP A 149 -29.23 -27.34 -11.52
C TRP A 149 -30.54 -28.14 -11.59
N ASP A 150 -31.34 -28.11 -10.52
CA ASP A 150 -32.66 -28.74 -10.47
C ASP A 150 -33.69 -28.07 -11.39
N CYS A 151 -33.54 -26.78 -11.71
CA CYS A 151 -34.37 -26.11 -12.72
C CYS A 151 -33.83 -26.29 -14.14
N LEU A 152 -32.52 -26.46 -14.31
CA LEU A 152 -31.90 -26.74 -15.60
C LEU A 152 -32.27 -28.12 -16.13
N SER A 153 -32.57 -29.09 -15.27
CA SER A 153 -32.96 -30.45 -15.67
C SER A 153 -34.39 -30.56 -16.18
N GLU A 154 -35.25 -29.56 -15.95
CA GLU A 154 -36.64 -29.51 -16.44
C GLU A 154 -36.82 -28.64 -17.70
N CYS A 155 -35.79 -27.92 -18.14
CA CYS A 155 -35.83 -27.20 -19.41
C CYS A 155 -35.46 -28.15 -20.56
N GLU A 156 -36.47 -28.82 -21.13
CA GLU A 156 -36.30 -29.44 -22.45
C GLU A 156 -35.89 -28.36 -23.47
N PRO A 157 -34.90 -28.60 -24.33
CA PRO A 157 -34.56 -27.68 -25.39
C PRO A 157 -35.80 -27.52 -26.29
N ILE A 158 -36.24 -26.27 -26.47
CA ILE A 158 -37.23 -25.94 -27.51
C ILE A 158 -36.57 -26.33 -28.84
N GLU A 159 -36.99 -27.45 -29.42
CA GLU A 159 -36.59 -27.84 -30.76
C GLU A 159 -36.97 -26.69 -31.70
N GLY A 160 -35.97 -26.07 -32.30
CA GLY A 160 -36.13 -25.04 -33.31
C GLY A 160 -36.90 -25.63 -34.48
N GLY A 161 -38.16 -25.25 -34.59
CA GLY A 161 -39.01 -25.59 -35.73
C GLY A 161 -38.45 -24.98 -37.01
N ASP A 162 -38.32 -25.85 -38.02
CA ASP A 162 -38.03 -25.46 -39.39
C ASP A 162 -39.11 -24.48 -39.91
N GLY A 163 -38.67 -23.33 -40.40
CA GLY A 163 -39.50 -22.31 -41.01
C GLY A 163 -38.89 -21.80 -42.32
N GLU A 164 -39.35 -22.44 -43.41
CA GLU A 164 -39.34 -22.08 -44.84
C GLU A 164 -38.00 -21.97 -45.63
#